data_AF-A0A1T1H5J6-F1
#
_entry.id   AF-A0A1T1H5J6-F1
#
_cell.length_a   1.000
_cell.length_b   1.000
_cell.length_c   1.000
_cell.angle_alpha   90.00
_cell.angle_beta   90.00
_cell.angle_gamma   90.00
#
_symmetry.space_group_name_H-M   'P 1'
#
loop_
_entity.id
_entity.type
_entity.pdbx_description
1 polymer ?
#
loop_
_entity_poly.entity_id
_entity_poly.type
_entity_poly.pdbx_seq_one_letter_code
_entity_poly.pdbx_strand_id
1 'polypeptide(L)'
;VGLPLSLNTGKHSLDIHQPGGRIRNVFLEVGAPEKPQQKHIISRTPLQKDLTPAQQQRIQQEKNKIQSFLQRWSGNPPDNRVFLRPTEGSVSQGFGEQRFYNGEEVYSHTGVDMSGQRVFAPADSTVVLIDDLFYQGKHVI
;
A
#
# COMPACT_ATOMS: atom_id res chain seq x y z
N VAL A 1 3.38 3.33 13.95
CA VAL A 1 2.10 3.87 13.42
C VAL A 1 2.30 4.11 11.94
N GLY A 2 1.48 3.51 11.08
CA GLY A 2 1.53 3.81 9.64
C GLY A 2 0.77 5.11 9.35
N LEU A 3 1.35 6.01 8.57
CA LEU A 3 0.70 7.24 8.12
C LEU A 3 0.22 7.02 6.68
N PRO A 4 -1.09 7.17 6.38
CA PRO A 4 -1.58 6.98 5.02
C PRO A 4 -1.02 8.07 4.09
N LEU A 5 -0.78 7.72 2.82
CA LEU A 5 -0.27 8.66 1.80
C LEU A 5 -1.19 9.88 1.60
N SER A 6 -2.48 9.74 1.88
CA SER A 6 -3.48 10.80 1.79
C SER A 6 -3.52 11.70 3.04
N LEU A 7 -2.67 11.46 4.04
CA LEU A 7 -2.66 12.26 5.28
C LEU A 7 -2.09 13.65 4.98
N ASN A 8 -2.85 14.69 5.34
CA ASN A 8 -2.39 16.07 5.19
C ASN A 8 -1.21 16.36 6.11
N THR A 9 -0.35 17.29 5.70
CA THR A 9 0.73 17.81 6.54
C THR A 9 0.19 18.57 7.76
N GLY A 10 1.01 18.68 8.79
CA GLY A 10 0.72 19.41 10.02
C GLY A 10 0.60 18.48 11.23
N LYS A 11 0.01 19.01 12.30
CA LYS A 11 -0.04 18.37 13.61
C LYS A 11 -1.23 17.42 13.72
N HIS A 12 -0.97 16.16 14.02
CA HIS A 12 -1.98 15.12 14.25
C HIS A 12 -1.88 14.57 15.67
N SER A 13 -3.01 14.30 16.31
CA SER A 13 -3.05 13.69 17.64
C SER A 13 -3.01 12.16 17.56
N LEU A 14 -2.32 11.55 18.52
CA LEU A 14 -2.29 10.12 18.75
C LEU A 14 -2.58 9.84 20.22
N ASP A 15 -3.61 9.03 20.46
CA ASP A 15 -3.97 8.60 21.81
C ASP A 15 -3.29 7.29 22.16
N ILE A 16 -2.55 7.29 23.28
CA ILE A 16 -1.89 6.12 23.84
C ILE A 16 -2.71 5.65 25.04
N HIS A 17 -3.43 4.55 24.85
CA HIS A 17 -4.18 3.89 25.92
C HIS A 17 -3.23 3.02 26.75
N GLN A 18 -3.22 3.24 28.06
CA GLN A 18 -2.35 2.56 29.01
C GLN A 18 -3.15 1.73 30.02
N PRO A 19 -2.51 0.78 30.73
CA PRO A 19 -3.16 0.04 31.81
C PRO A 19 -3.82 0.97 32.84
N GLY A 20 -4.99 0.57 33.34
CA GLY A 20 -5.76 1.37 34.30
C GLY A 20 -6.57 2.52 33.68
N GLY A 21 -6.78 2.51 32.35
CA GLY A 21 -7.66 3.47 31.67
C GLY A 21 -7.04 4.85 31.43
N ARG A 22 -5.74 5.02 31.72
CA ARG A 22 -5.02 6.27 31.43
C ARG A 22 -4.87 6.43 29.92
N ILE A 23 -5.22 7.62 29.43
CA ILE A 23 -5.00 8.01 28.04
C ILE A 23 -3.97 9.13 28.03
N ARG A 24 -2.89 8.91 27.29
CA ARG A 24 -1.90 9.95 27.03
C ARG A 24 -2.05 10.41 25.58
N ASN A 25 -2.37 11.68 25.40
CA ASN A 25 -2.34 12.30 24.08
C ASN A 25 -0.90 12.71 23.74
N VAL A 26 -0.44 12.32 22.56
CA VAL A 26 0.80 12.80 21.96
C VAL A 26 0.51 13.38 20.58
N PHE A 27 1.43 14.18 20.06
CA PHE A 27 1.28 14.77 18.74
C PHE A 27 2.38 14.28 17.80
N LEU A 28 1.99 14.06 16.55
CA LEU A 28 2.87 13.78 15.42
C LEU A 28 2.86 14.99 14.50
N GLU A 29 4.03 15.53 14.19
CA GLU A 29 4.19 16.55 13.16
C GLU A 29 4.44 15.84 11.83
N VAL A 30 3.49 15.94 10.90
CA VAL A 30 3.58 15.31 9.58
C VAL A 30 4.09 16.33 8.59
N GLY A 31 5.33 16.15 8.15
CA GLY A 31 5.94 16.98 7.10
C GLY A 31 5.50 16.59 5.70
N ALA A 32 5.71 17.50 4.74
CA ALA A 32 5.60 17.15 3.32
C ALA A 32 6.72 16.16 2.93
N PRO A 33 6.52 15.31 1.92
CA PRO A 33 7.58 14.47 1.38
C PRO A 33 8.77 15.32 0.91
N GLU A 34 10.00 14.95 1.26
CA GLU A 34 11.20 15.70 0.85
C GLU A 34 11.41 15.71 -0.68
N LYS A 35 11.01 14.63 -1.35
CA LYS A 35 11.18 14.42 -2.79
C LYS A 35 9.90 13.85 -3.40
N PRO A 36 8.87 14.67 -3.63
CA PRO A 36 7.68 14.19 -4.32
C PRO A 36 8.06 13.74 -5.73
N GLN A 37 7.72 12.51 -6.07
CA GLN A 37 7.91 11.96 -7.42
C GLN A 37 6.58 11.98 -8.14
N GLN A 38 6.61 12.38 -9.40
CA GLN A 38 5.43 12.43 -10.25
C GLN A 38 5.71 11.73 -11.57
N LYS A 39 4.75 10.94 -12.01
CA LYS A 39 4.78 10.27 -13.30
C LYS A 39 3.59 10.73 -14.14
N HIS A 40 3.90 11.37 -15.25
CA HIS A 40 2.91 11.92 -16.18
C HIS A 40 2.75 11.00 -17.39
N ILE A 41 1.54 10.51 -17.59
CA ILE A 41 1.17 9.65 -18.71
C ILE A 41 0.28 10.47 -19.65
N ILE A 42 0.75 10.66 -20.88
CA ILE A 42 0.00 11.33 -21.93
C ILE A 42 -0.55 10.27 -22.88
N SER A 43 -1.87 10.23 -23.03
CA SER A 43 -2.57 9.27 -23.87
C SER A 43 -3.69 9.95 -24.64
N ARG A 44 -3.85 9.57 -25.91
CA ARG A 44 -4.98 10.02 -26.75
C ARG A 44 -6.29 9.31 -26.40
N THR A 45 -6.19 8.13 -25.81
CA THR A 45 -7.35 7.39 -25.30
C THR A 45 -7.61 7.85 -23.86
N PRO A 46 -8.85 8.17 -23.47
CA PRO A 46 -9.20 8.41 -22.09
C PRO A 46 -8.88 7.19 -21.21
N LEU A 47 -8.66 7.42 -19.91
CA LEU A 47 -8.56 6.31 -18.97
C LEU A 47 -9.88 5.53 -19.04
N GLN A 48 -9.83 4.29 -19.53
CA GLN A 48 -11.01 3.47 -19.70
C GLN A 48 -11.51 3.03 -18.32
N LYS A 49 -12.59 3.67 -17.85
CA LYS A 49 -13.22 3.41 -16.54
C LYS A 49 -14.41 2.43 -16.63
N ASP A 50 -14.72 1.94 -17.83
CA ASP A 50 -15.92 1.15 -18.09
C ASP A 50 -15.75 -0.30 -17.63
N LEU A 51 -16.15 -0.57 -16.39
CA LEU A 51 -16.21 -1.91 -15.82
C LEU A 51 -17.62 -2.46 -15.96
N THR A 52 -17.75 -3.71 -16.42
CA THR A 52 -19.01 -4.45 -16.38
C THR A 52 -19.46 -4.66 -14.93
N PRO A 53 -20.78 -4.84 -14.67
CA PRO A 53 -21.27 -5.14 -13.32
C PRO A 53 -20.59 -6.34 -12.67
N ALA A 54 -20.30 -7.39 -13.44
CA ALA A 54 -19.58 -8.57 -12.95
C ALA A 54 -18.13 -8.25 -12.53
N GLN A 55 -17.42 -7.40 -13.28
CA GLN A 55 -16.08 -6.96 -12.90
C GLN A 55 -16.10 -6.09 -11.64
N GLN A 56 -17.05 -5.17 -11.52
CA GLN A 56 -17.22 -4.35 -10.31
C GLN A 56 -17.48 -5.23 -9.08
N GLN A 57 -18.36 -6.22 -9.21
CA GLN A 57 -18.64 -7.18 -8.14
C GLN A 57 -17.39 -7.97 -7.76
N ARG A 58 -16.63 -8.47 -8.73
CA ARG A 58 -15.35 -9.16 -8.50
C ARG A 58 -14.37 -8.27 -7.74
N ILE A 59 -14.14 -7.05 -8.20
CA ILE A 59 -13.24 -6.08 -7.56
C ILE A 59 -13.65 -5.81 -6.12
N GLN A 60 -14.94 -5.65 -5.86
CA GLN A 60 -15.44 -5.40 -4.51
C GLN A 60 -15.23 -6.61 -3.58
N GLN A 61 -15.45 -7.82 -4.08
CA GLN A 61 -15.20 -9.06 -3.33
C GLN A 61 -13.71 -9.23 -3.02
N GLU A 62 -12.84 -9.03 -4.01
CA GLU A 62 -11.38 -9.08 -3.86
C GLU A 62 -10.89 -8.05 -2.84
N LYS A 63 -11.40 -6.80 -2.92
CA LYS A 63 -11.08 -5.74 -1.96
C LYS A 63 -11.47 -6.13 -0.53
N ASN A 64 -12.68 -6.66 -0.34
CA ASN A 64 -13.14 -7.10 0.98
C ASN A 64 -12.30 -8.26 1.52
N LYS A 65 -11.93 -9.22 0.66
CA LYS A 65 -11.06 -10.35 1.00
C LYS A 65 -9.70 -9.86 1.48
N ILE A 66 -9.03 -8.98 0.73
CA ILE A 66 -7.73 -8.40 1.11
C ILE A 66 -7.84 -7.61 2.43
N GLN A 67 -8.87 -6.77 2.57
CA GLN A 67 -9.07 -5.99 3.80
C GLN A 67 -9.23 -6.87 5.03
N SER A 68 -9.89 -8.03 4.92
CA SER A 68 -10.02 -8.97 6.04
C SER A 68 -8.68 -9.49 6.55
N PHE A 69 -7.67 -9.63 5.67
CA PHE A 69 -6.32 -10.02 6.07
C PHE A 69 -5.52 -8.85 6.64
N LEU A 70 -5.60 -7.67 6.01
CA LEU A 70 -4.87 -6.48 6.46
C LEU A 70 -5.32 -5.95 7.83
N GLN A 71 -6.57 -6.22 8.22
CA GLN A 71 -7.12 -5.86 9.53
C GLN A 71 -6.78 -6.88 10.62
N ARG A 72 -6.15 -8.01 10.27
CA ARG A 72 -5.78 -9.02 11.25
C ARG A 72 -4.61 -8.56 12.10
N TRP A 73 -4.76 -8.67 13.42
CA TRP A 73 -3.68 -8.47 14.38
C TRP A 73 -3.21 -9.82 14.93
N SER A 74 -1.89 -10.09 14.89
CA SER A 74 -1.28 -11.23 15.56
C SER A 74 -0.67 -10.80 16.89
N GLY A 75 -0.90 -11.57 17.97
CA GLY A 75 -0.31 -11.29 19.28
C GLY A 75 1.17 -11.66 19.41
N ASN A 76 1.75 -12.32 18.41
CA ASN A 76 3.17 -12.62 18.39
C ASN A 76 3.98 -11.33 18.22
N PRO A 77 5.16 -11.21 18.88
CA PRO A 77 6.04 -10.09 18.64
C PRO A 77 6.42 -10.04 17.14
N PRO A 78 6.48 -8.85 16.54
CA PRO A 78 6.91 -8.72 15.15
C PRO A 78 8.37 -9.15 15.01
N ASP A 79 8.70 -9.75 13.87
CA ASP A 79 10.10 -10.02 13.51
C ASP A 79 10.84 -8.68 13.40
N ASN A 80 11.92 -8.54 14.18
CA ASN A 80 12.74 -7.33 14.23
C ASN A 80 14.00 -7.44 13.36
N ARG A 81 14.18 -8.55 12.64
CA ARG A 81 15.27 -8.72 11.68
C ARG A 81 15.06 -7.79 10.48
N VAL A 82 16.17 -7.47 9.82
CA VAL A 82 16.14 -6.72 8.57
C VAL A 82 15.49 -7.60 7.50
N PHE A 83 14.46 -7.07 6.83
CA PHE A 83 13.83 -7.75 5.70
C PHE A 83 14.85 -7.99 4.57
N LEU A 84 14.82 -9.20 4.03
CA LEU A 84 15.53 -9.56 2.81
C LEU A 84 14.92 -8.84 1.61
N ARG A 85 15.76 -8.60 0.60
CA ARG A 85 15.29 -8.10 -0.69
C ARG A 85 14.47 -9.20 -1.37
N PRO A 86 13.23 -8.94 -1.84
CA PRO A 86 12.37 -9.99 -2.41
C PRO A 86 12.82 -10.47 -3.80
N THR A 87 13.72 -9.75 -4.46
CA THR A 87 14.26 -10.07 -5.78
C THR A 87 15.59 -9.34 -5.99
N GLU A 88 16.48 -9.89 -6.81
CA GLU A 88 17.77 -9.28 -7.16
C GLU A 88 17.64 -8.08 -8.11
N GLY A 89 16.46 -7.86 -8.72
CA GLY A 89 16.30 -6.77 -9.69
C GLY A 89 16.24 -5.38 -9.05
N SER A 90 16.40 -4.37 -9.90
CA SER A 90 16.43 -2.95 -9.53
C SER A 90 15.03 -2.40 -9.25
N VAL A 91 14.94 -1.38 -8.39
CA VAL A 91 13.71 -0.59 -8.23
C VAL A 91 13.48 0.19 -9.52
N SER A 92 12.28 0.06 -10.08
CA SER A 92 11.85 0.80 -11.27
C SER A 92 10.85 1.92 -10.95
N GLN A 93 10.01 1.76 -9.92
CA GLN A 93 9.11 2.80 -9.43
C GLN A 93 9.03 2.77 -7.90
N GLY A 94 9.14 3.95 -7.29
CA GLY A 94 9.13 4.11 -5.84
C GLY A 94 7.73 4.16 -5.24
N PHE A 95 7.67 3.98 -3.92
CA PHE A 95 6.47 4.22 -3.13
C PHE A 95 6.14 5.73 -3.07
N GLY A 96 4.87 6.07 -3.12
CA GLY A 96 4.38 7.44 -3.04
C GLY A 96 4.52 8.25 -4.33
N GLU A 97 4.99 7.65 -5.43
CA GLU A 97 5.01 8.32 -6.73
C GLU A 97 3.57 8.64 -7.19
N GLN A 98 3.27 9.92 -7.38
CA GLN A 98 1.96 10.39 -7.83
C GLN A 98 1.82 10.17 -9.33
N ARG A 99 0.77 9.47 -9.76
CA ARG A 99 0.50 9.21 -11.17
C ARG A 99 -0.55 10.17 -11.70
N PHE A 100 -0.17 10.89 -12.75
CA PHE A 100 -1.02 11.81 -13.49
C PHE A 100 -1.33 11.22 -14.87
N TYR A 101 -2.59 11.23 -15.27
CA TYR A 101 -3.04 10.81 -16.58
C TYR A 101 -3.72 11.98 -17.29
N ASN A 102 -3.16 12.43 -18.41
CA ASN A 102 -3.62 13.62 -19.12
C ASN A 102 -3.79 14.86 -18.21
N GLY A 103 -2.92 15.00 -17.20
CA GLY A 103 -2.93 16.10 -16.23
C GLY A 103 -3.81 15.90 -14.99
N GLU A 104 -4.62 14.84 -14.92
CA GLU A 104 -5.43 14.50 -13.76
C GLU A 104 -4.68 13.53 -12.83
N GLU A 105 -4.59 13.83 -11.53
CA GLU A 105 -4.06 12.89 -10.55
C GLU A 105 -5.00 11.70 -10.41
N VAL A 106 -4.48 10.49 -10.60
CA VAL A 106 -5.28 9.26 -10.57
C VAL A 106 -5.08 8.51 -9.25
N TYR A 107 -3.83 8.27 -8.87
CA TYR A 107 -3.46 7.64 -7.60
C TYR A 107 -1.97 7.84 -7.29
N SER A 108 -1.62 7.66 -6.02
CA SER A 108 -0.23 7.51 -5.59
C SER A 108 0.15 6.03 -5.52
N HIS A 109 1.35 5.69 -5.98
CA HIS A 109 1.84 4.31 -5.99
C HIS A 109 1.98 3.77 -4.55
N THR A 110 1.25 2.72 -4.21
CA THR A 110 1.18 2.17 -2.85
C THR A 110 2.22 1.09 -2.55
N GLY A 111 3.16 0.84 -3.46
CA GLY A 111 4.19 -0.18 -3.33
C GLY A 111 5.51 0.25 -3.96
N VAL A 112 6.39 -0.71 -4.17
CA VAL A 112 7.66 -0.52 -4.89
C VAL A 112 7.69 -1.51 -6.03
N ASP A 113 7.87 -1.01 -7.26
CA ASP A 113 8.01 -1.86 -8.43
C ASP A 113 9.48 -2.24 -8.58
N MET A 114 9.74 -3.53 -8.73
CA MET A 114 11.09 -4.07 -8.91
C MET A 114 11.12 -4.99 -10.12
N SER A 115 12.24 -4.99 -10.85
CA SER A 115 12.49 -6.00 -11.87
C SER A 115 12.85 -7.35 -11.23
N GLY A 116 12.73 -8.43 -12.01
CA GLY A 116 13.14 -9.77 -11.58
C GLY A 116 12.17 -10.86 -12.01
N GLN A 117 12.67 -12.10 -12.05
CA GLN A 117 11.90 -13.28 -12.46
C GLN A 117 11.56 -14.21 -11.29
N ARG A 118 12.33 -14.15 -10.21
CA ARG A 118 12.13 -14.95 -9.01
C ARG A 118 11.81 -14.03 -7.85
N VAL A 119 10.88 -14.47 -7.02
CA VAL A 119 10.44 -13.75 -5.82
C VAL A 119 10.71 -14.62 -4.61
N PHE A 120 11.27 -14.03 -3.56
CA PHE A 120 11.54 -14.65 -2.28
C PHE A 120 10.78 -13.91 -1.18
N ALA A 121 10.41 -14.63 -0.12
CA ALA A 121 9.79 -14.03 1.05
C ALA A 121 10.81 -13.11 1.77
N PRO A 122 10.49 -11.83 2.03
CA PRO A 122 11.39 -10.91 2.73
C PRO A 122 11.71 -11.33 4.18
N ALA A 123 10.82 -12.08 4.81
CA ALA A 123 11.01 -12.63 6.16
C ALA A 123 10.24 -13.94 6.29
N ASP A 124 10.46 -14.63 7.41
CA ASP A 124 9.65 -15.78 7.81
C ASP A 124 8.20 -15.34 8.08
N SER A 125 7.24 -16.03 7.46
CA SER A 125 5.83 -15.61 7.50
C SER A 125 4.88 -16.76 7.12
N THR A 126 3.60 -16.54 7.38
CA THR A 126 2.52 -17.42 6.93
C THR A 126 1.83 -16.78 5.74
N VAL A 127 1.76 -17.49 4.62
CA VAL A 127 0.96 -17.07 3.46
C VAL A 127 -0.53 -17.12 3.83
N VAL A 128 -1.23 -16.00 3.65
CA VAL A 128 -2.66 -15.84 3.94
C VAL A 128 -3.50 -15.69 2.67
N LEU A 129 -2.90 -15.34 1.54
CA LEU A 129 -3.57 -15.26 0.25
C LEU A 129 -2.67 -15.75 -0.89
N ILE A 130 -3.23 -16.59 -1.75
CA ILE A 130 -2.72 -16.85 -3.11
C ILE A 130 -3.94 -16.75 -4.03
N ASP A 131 -3.91 -15.82 -4.99
CA ASP A 131 -5.04 -15.58 -5.88
C ASP A 131 -4.59 -14.93 -7.21
N ASP A 132 -5.50 -14.85 -8.19
CA ASP A 132 -5.33 -14.08 -9.42
C ASP A 132 -6.36 -12.93 -9.45
N LEU A 133 -5.95 -11.75 -8.99
CA LEU A 133 -6.80 -10.59 -8.74
C LEU A 133 -7.02 -9.75 -9.99
N PHE A 134 -8.14 -9.03 -10.05
CA PHE A 134 -8.52 -8.23 -11.22
C PHE A 134 -7.48 -7.15 -11.58
N TYR A 135 -6.96 -6.42 -10.60
CA TYR A 135 -5.97 -5.36 -10.84
C TYR A 135 -4.53 -5.78 -10.61
N GLN A 136 -4.27 -6.61 -9.59
CA GLN A 136 -2.92 -7.00 -9.18
C GLN A 136 -2.42 -8.27 -9.90
N GLY A 137 -3.28 -9.00 -10.60
CA GLY A 137 -2.95 -10.29 -11.20
C GLY A 137 -2.60 -11.34 -10.15
N LYS A 138 -1.66 -12.22 -10.47
CA LYS A 138 -1.17 -13.25 -9.54
C LYS A 138 -0.57 -12.59 -8.30
N HIS A 139 -1.19 -12.85 -7.16
CA HIS A 139 -0.94 -12.12 -5.94
C HIS A 139 -0.71 -13.07 -4.76
N VAL A 140 0.24 -12.70 -3.90
CA VAL A 140 0.54 -13.39 -2.66
C VAL A 140 0.61 -12.38 -1.52
N ILE A 141 -0.03 -12.70 -0.39
CA ILE A 141 0.06 -11.98 0.88
C ILE A 141 0.47 -12.97 1.95
#